data_AF-A0A7H0GV47-F1
#
_entry.id   AF-A0A7H0GV47-F1
#
_cell.length_a   1.000
_cell.length_b   1.000
_cell.length_c   1.000
_cell.angle_alpha   90.00
_cell.angle_beta   90.00
_cell.angle_gamma   90.00
#
_symmetry.space_group_name_H-M   'P 1'
#
loop_
_entity.id
_entity.type
_entity.pdbx_description
1 polymer ?
#
loop_
_entity_poly.entity_id
_entity_poly.type
_entity_poly.pdbx_seq_one_letter_code
_entity_poly.pdbx_strand_id
1 'polypeptide(L)'
;MNPTLHIKVCGMREPASLAAVATLQPDFLGFIFYPKSSRYVGEELSADNLNNLPPSIKKVGVFVNETTEIIRQRVQEFKLDMVQLHGDETAAQCQELRAPGLLVMKAFALGGKFDFDALLPYVPHCDYFLFDTKGEQPGGNGLTFDWDLLRDYALPVPYFLAGGLDLAHAETLRNLQLPGLFAVDLNSRFEISPGEKDPTRLQQMFQQLRGVTPTPYIEGGHAECSEASRVQSLPN
;
A
#
# COMPACT_ATOMS: atom_id res chain seq x y z
N MET A 1 -10.12 2.96 17.70
CA MET A 1 -9.66 2.09 16.59
C MET A 1 -10.01 2.80 15.30
N ASN A 2 -9.06 3.00 14.39
CA ASN A 2 -9.36 3.49 13.04
C ASN A 2 -9.93 2.30 12.24
N PRO A 3 -11.25 2.19 12.06
CA PRO A 3 -11.85 0.93 11.61
C PRO A 3 -11.64 0.64 10.11
N THR A 4 -10.98 1.53 9.36
CA THR A 4 -10.90 1.45 7.89
C THR A 4 -9.56 1.99 7.34
N LEU A 5 -8.43 1.72 8.02
CA LEU A 5 -7.12 2.05 7.44
C LEU A 5 -6.81 1.07 6.29
N HIS A 6 -6.75 1.57 5.06
CA HIS A 6 -6.43 0.75 3.90
C HIS A 6 -4.93 0.48 3.81
N ILE A 7 -4.55 -0.63 3.18
CA ILE A 7 -3.16 -1.06 3.06
C ILE A 7 -2.81 -1.22 1.58
N LYS A 8 -1.79 -0.48 1.15
CA LYS A 8 -1.13 -0.67 -0.14
C LYS A 8 0.20 -1.39 0.04
N VAL A 9 0.48 -2.36 -0.82
CA VAL A 9 1.81 -2.98 -0.94
C VAL A 9 2.39 -2.61 -2.30
N CYS A 10 3.45 -1.80 -2.30
CA CYS A 10 4.08 -1.26 -3.51
C CYS A 10 5.31 -2.06 -3.93
N GLY A 11 5.72 -1.96 -5.20
CA GLY A 11 6.93 -2.58 -5.71
C GLY A 11 6.81 -4.08 -5.91
N MET A 12 5.61 -4.55 -6.28
CA MET A 12 5.40 -5.93 -6.69
C MET A 12 6.05 -6.17 -8.05
N ARG A 13 6.93 -7.17 -8.12
CA ARG A 13 7.68 -7.54 -9.33
C ARG A 13 7.47 -9.01 -9.68
N GLU A 14 7.84 -9.89 -8.75
CA GLU A 14 7.83 -11.34 -8.93
C GLU A 14 6.40 -11.94 -8.88
N PRO A 15 5.98 -12.74 -9.88
CA PRO A 15 4.66 -13.38 -9.89
C PRO A 15 4.38 -14.31 -8.70
N ALA A 16 5.39 -15.02 -8.19
CA ALA A 16 5.25 -15.89 -7.03
C ALA A 16 4.90 -15.08 -5.76
N SER A 17 5.63 -13.99 -5.54
CA SER A 17 5.38 -13.03 -4.45
C SER A 17 4.03 -12.36 -4.60
N LEU A 18 3.60 -12.07 -5.83
CA LEU A 18 2.29 -11.49 -6.12
C LEU A 18 1.14 -12.36 -5.59
N ALA A 19 1.16 -13.66 -5.91
CA ALA A 19 0.12 -14.58 -5.44
C ALA A 19 0.09 -14.68 -3.91
N ALA A 20 1.25 -14.85 -3.27
CA ALA A 20 1.35 -14.93 -1.81
C ALA A 20 0.82 -13.65 -1.13
N VAL A 21 1.25 -12.48 -1.59
CA VAL A 21 0.81 -11.19 -1.03
C VAL A 21 -0.68 -10.95 -1.29
N ALA A 22 -1.21 -11.35 -2.45
CA ALA A 22 -2.64 -11.22 -2.74
C ALA A 22 -3.52 -12.00 -1.75
N THR A 23 -3.06 -13.12 -1.19
CA THR A 23 -3.80 -13.86 -0.14
C THR A 23 -4.00 -13.09 1.15
N LEU A 24 -3.12 -12.11 1.43
CA LEU A 24 -3.25 -11.19 2.57
C LEU A 24 -4.35 -10.14 2.34
N GLN A 25 -4.89 -10.07 1.12
CA GLN A 25 -5.94 -9.16 0.69
C GLN A 25 -5.60 -7.69 0.94
N PRO A 26 -4.46 -7.15 0.44
CA PRO A 26 -4.24 -5.71 0.42
C PRO A 26 -5.36 -5.00 -0.32
N ASP A 27 -5.64 -3.76 0.04
CA ASP A 27 -6.60 -2.94 -0.68
C ASP A 27 -6.02 -2.48 -2.03
N PHE A 28 -4.68 -2.29 -2.08
CA PHE A 28 -3.96 -1.84 -3.27
C PHE A 28 -2.65 -2.62 -3.48
N LEU A 29 -2.33 -2.93 -4.73
CA LEU A 29 -1.02 -3.44 -5.15
C LEU A 29 -0.36 -2.49 -6.13
N GLY A 30 0.88 -2.11 -5.86
CA GLY A 30 1.66 -1.17 -6.66
C GLY A 30 2.70 -1.85 -7.55
N PHE A 31 2.70 -1.50 -8.83
CA PHE A 31 3.58 -2.01 -9.88
C PHE A 31 4.41 -0.85 -10.44
N ILE A 32 5.74 -0.93 -10.36
CA ILE A 32 6.61 0.20 -10.70
C ILE A 32 7.05 0.09 -12.16
N PHE A 33 6.60 1.05 -12.98
CA PHE A 33 6.90 1.16 -14.41
C PHE A 33 8.03 2.17 -14.69
N TYR A 34 8.96 2.34 -13.74
CA TYR A 34 10.12 3.21 -13.90
C TYR A 34 11.43 2.41 -14.07
N PRO A 35 12.06 2.40 -15.26
CA PRO A 35 13.21 1.54 -15.56
C PRO A 35 14.42 1.69 -14.64
N LYS A 36 14.63 2.85 -14.00
CA LYS A 36 15.76 3.05 -13.07
C LYS A 36 15.48 2.55 -11.66
N SER A 37 14.26 2.06 -11.38
CA SER A 37 13.92 1.46 -10.10
C SER A 37 14.47 0.03 -10.03
N SER A 38 15.05 -0.35 -8.89
CA SER A 38 15.39 -1.75 -8.60
C SER A 38 14.16 -2.67 -8.50
N ARG A 39 12.97 -2.07 -8.42
CA ARG A 39 11.66 -2.73 -8.37
C ARG A 39 10.89 -2.60 -9.69
N TYR A 40 11.57 -2.20 -10.76
CA TYR A 40 10.95 -2.08 -12.07
C TYR A 40 10.37 -3.42 -12.52
N VAL A 41 9.11 -3.42 -12.96
CA VAL A 41 8.41 -4.65 -13.35
C VAL A 41 8.91 -5.23 -14.68
N GLY A 42 9.46 -4.39 -15.55
CA GLY A 42 10.11 -4.83 -16.80
C GLY A 42 9.31 -5.87 -17.56
N GLU A 43 10.00 -6.94 -17.95
CA GLU A 43 9.42 -8.09 -18.65
C GLU A 43 8.90 -9.18 -17.69
N GLU A 44 9.12 -9.05 -16.38
CA GLU A 44 8.70 -10.04 -15.39
C GLU A 44 7.19 -10.04 -15.15
N LEU A 45 6.55 -8.88 -15.32
CA LEU A 45 5.11 -8.73 -15.17
C LEU A 45 4.39 -8.86 -16.51
N SER A 46 3.53 -9.86 -16.62
CA SER A 46 2.58 -9.99 -17.73
C SER A 46 1.17 -9.55 -17.31
N ALA A 47 0.35 -9.16 -18.29
CA ALA A 47 -1.06 -8.84 -18.05
C ALA A 47 -1.82 -10.01 -17.40
N ASP A 48 -1.44 -11.26 -17.71
CA ASP A 48 -2.06 -12.47 -17.14
C ASP A 48 -1.76 -12.64 -15.66
N ASN A 49 -0.61 -12.17 -15.17
CA ASN A 49 -0.32 -12.16 -13.73
C ASN A 49 -1.33 -11.28 -12.98
N LEU A 50 -1.77 -10.19 -13.59
CA LEU A 50 -2.74 -9.26 -12.98
C LEU A 50 -4.20 -9.66 -13.19
N ASN A 51 -4.51 -10.40 -14.26
CA ASN A 51 -5.87 -10.85 -14.56
C ASN A 51 -6.42 -11.80 -13.49
N ASN A 52 -5.55 -12.50 -12.75
CA ASN A 52 -5.92 -13.45 -11.71
C ASN A 52 -6.05 -12.83 -10.30
N LEU A 53 -5.82 -11.53 -10.16
CA LEU A 53 -5.97 -10.86 -8.87
C LEU A 53 -7.45 -10.77 -8.47
N PRO A 54 -7.77 -10.92 -7.16
CA PRO A 54 -9.11 -10.70 -6.68
C PRO A 54 -9.63 -9.29 -7.06
N PRO A 55 -10.88 -9.14 -7.54
CA PRO A 55 -11.43 -7.84 -7.94
C PRO A 55 -11.48 -6.79 -6.81
N SER A 56 -11.37 -7.24 -5.55
CA SER A 56 -11.28 -6.36 -4.38
C SER A 56 -9.95 -5.61 -4.28
N ILE A 57 -8.91 -6.06 -4.98
CA ILE A 57 -7.56 -5.48 -4.93
C ILE A 57 -7.39 -4.52 -6.11
N LYS A 58 -7.17 -3.23 -5.80
CA LYS A 58 -6.91 -2.19 -6.81
C LYS A 58 -5.47 -2.29 -7.32
N LYS A 59 -5.29 -2.27 -8.64
CA LYS A 59 -3.96 -2.27 -9.28
C LYS A 59 -3.50 -0.84 -9.54
N VAL A 60 -2.34 -0.49 -8.98
CA VAL A 60 -1.75 0.85 -9.07
C VAL A 60 -0.47 0.78 -9.91
N GLY A 61 -0.43 1.49 -11.04
CA GLY A 61 0.81 1.69 -11.79
C GLY A 61 1.57 2.91 -11.29
N VAL A 62 2.85 2.76 -10.95
CA VAL A 62 3.71 3.83 -10.47
C VAL A 62 4.63 4.29 -11.58
N PHE A 63 4.59 5.58 -11.89
CA PHE A 63 5.34 6.22 -12.96
C PHE A 63 6.18 7.38 -12.41
N VAL A 64 7.30 7.67 -13.07
CA VAL A 64 8.19 8.78 -12.71
C VAL A 64 8.58 9.50 -13.98
N ASN A 65 8.06 10.71 -14.16
CA ASN A 65 8.35 11.59 -15.30
C ASN A 65 8.13 10.92 -16.67
N GLU A 66 7.10 10.06 -16.75
CA GLU A 66 6.71 9.37 -17.98
C GLU A 66 5.63 10.16 -18.74
N THR A 67 5.53 9.96 -20.06
CA THR A 67 4.54 10.66 -20.87
C THR A 67 3.12 10.11 -20.66
N THR A 68 2.11 10.97 -20.85
CA THR A 68 0.69 10.59 -20.74
C THR A 68 0.35 9.42 -21.68
N GLU A 69 0.93 9.38 -22.87
CA GLU A 69 0.70 8.33 -23.88
C GLU A 69 1.16 6.97 -23.37
N ILE A 70 2.38 6.88 -22.86
CA ILE A 70 2.96 5.64 -22.34
C ILE A 70 2.19 5.18 -21.10
N ILE A 71 1.85 6.10 -20.19
CA ILE A 71 1.04 5.79 -19.01
C ILE A 71 -0.30 5.16 -19.44
N ARG A 72 -1.00 5.75 -20.41
CA ARG A 72 -2.27 5.19 -20.91
C ARG A 72 -2.12 3.83 -21.56
N GLN A 73 -1.05 3.61 -22.33
CA GLN A 73 -0.76 2.30 -22.90
C GLN A 73 -0.65 1.24 -21.79
N ARG A 74 0.10 1.54 -20.72
CA ARG A 74 0.25 0.62 -19.58
C ARG A 74 -1.06 0.43 -18.80
N VAL A 75 -1.85 1.48 -18.62
CA VAL A 75 -3.18 1.37 -18.02
C VAL A 75 -4.06 0.38 -18.78
N GLN A 76 -4.08 0.45 -20.11
CA GLN A 76 -4.87 -0.46 -20.94
C GLN A 76 -4.32 -1.88 -20.91
N GLU A 77 -3.01 -2.04 -21.08
CA GLU A 77 -2.32 -3.34 -21.12
C GLU A 77 -2.50 -4.13 -19.82
N PHE A 78 -2.32 -3.47 -18.68
CA PHE A 78 -2.34 -4.09 -17.36
C PHE A 78 -3.69 -3.93 -16.63
N LYS A 79 -4.66 -3.28 -17.29
CA LYS A 79 -5.98 -2.93 -16.74
C LYS A 79 -5.88 -2.27 -15.37
N LEU A 80 -5.01 -1.25 -15.26
CA LEU A 80 -4.76 -0.57 -13.99
C LEU A 80 -5.99 0.22 -13.53
N ASP A 81 -6.25 0.20 -12.23
CA ASP A 81 -7.35 0.93 -11.61
C ASP A 81 -6.94 2.36 -11.20
N MET A 82 -5.63 2.56 -11.02
CA MET A 82 -5.07 3.81 -10.56
C MET A 82 -3.67 4.04 -11.15
N VAL A 83 -3.34 5.30 -11.44
CA VAL A 83 -1.98 5.74 -11.73
C VAL A 83 -1.43 6.54 -10.56
N GLN A 84 -0.20 6.25 -10.15
CA GLN A 84 0.55 6.99 -9.15
C GLN A 84 1.71 7.71 -9.85
N LEU A 85 1.64 9.04 -9.88
CA LEU A 85 2.64 9.92 -10.47
C LEU A 85 3.64 10.35 -9.39
N HIS A 86 4.87 9.86 -9.51
CA HIS A 86 5.88 9.90 -8.45
C HIS A 86 7.14 10.71 -8.83
N GLY A 87 7.08 11.50 -9.90
CA GLY A 87 8.09 12.47 -10.27
C GLY A 87 7.61 13.91 -10.11
N ASP A 88 7.98 14.73 -11.09
CA ASP A 88 7.68 16.15 -11.22
C ASP A 88 6.47 16.40 -12.14
N GLU A 89 5.58 15.40 -12.27
CA GLU A 89 4.39 15.48 -13.12
C GLU A 89 3.49 16.64 -12.69
N THR A 90 2.98 17.38 -13.67
CA THR A 90 2.22 18.61 -13.42
C THR A 90 0.75 18.33 -13.11
N ALA A 91 0.05 19.32 -12.54
CA ALA A 91 -1.40 19.28 -12.37
C ALA A 91 -2.15 19.10 -13.70
N ALA A 92 -1.64 19.67 -14.80
CA ALA A 92 -2.19 19.47 -16.14
C ALA A 92 -2.07 18.01 -16.60
N GLN A 93 -0.93 17.36 -16.32
CA GLN A 93 -0.78 15.94 -16.62
C GLN A 93 -1.72 15.06 -15.78
N CYS A 94 -1.92 15.41 -14.50
CA CYS A 94 -2.92 14.74 -13.65
C CYS A 94 -4.34 14.88 -14.24
N GLN A 95 -4.68 16.09 -14.70
CA GLN A 95 -5.96 16.38 -15.35
C GLN A 95 -6.15 15.54 -16.61
N GLU A 96 -5.12 15.48 -17.46
CA GLU A 96 -5.17 14.69 -18.69
C GLU A 96 -5.47 13.23 -18.35
N LEU A 97 -4.73 12.62 -17.43
CA LEU A 97 -4.87 11.20 -17.10
C LEU A 97 -6.22 10.85 -16.49
N ARG A 98 -6.87 11.78 -15.78
CA ARG A 98 -8.16 11.56 -15.14
C ARG A 98 -9.24 11.16 -16.16
N ALA A 99 -9.81 9.98 -15.97
CA ALA A 99 -10.84 9.43 -16.85
C ALA A 99 -11.84 8.57 -16.06
N PRO A 100 -13.07 8.35 -16.56
CA PRO A 100 -14.01 7.42 -15.92
C PRO A 100 -13.37 6.03 -15.74
N GLY A 101 -13.33 5.55 -14.50
CA GLY A 101 -12.74 4.25 -14.16
C GLY A 101 -11.23 4.24 -13.92
N LEU A 102 -10.52 5.36 -14.08
CA LEU A 102 -9.10 5.48 -13.75
C LEU A 102 -8.88 6.54 -12.68
N LEU A 103 -8.36 6.11 -11.53
CA LEU A 103 -8.02 7.00 -10.42
C LEU A 103 -6.62 7.59 -10.61
N VAL A 104 -6.42 8.83 -10.15
CA VAL A 104 -5.13 9.53 -10.23
C VAL A 104 -4.62 9.84 -8.83
N MET A 105 -3.40 9.40 -8.55
CA MET A 105 -2.66 9.70 -7.34
C MET A 105 -1.40 10.50 -7.68
N LYS A 106 -1.14 11.60 -6.97
CA LYS A 106 0.12 12.34 -7.06
C LYS A 106 0.92 12.18 -5.77
N ALA A 107 2.17 11.76 -5.89
CA ALA A 107 3.09 11.67 -4.76
C ALA A 107 3.84 12.98 -4.54
N PHE A 108 4.07 13.33 -3.28
CA PHE A 108 4.81 14.48 -2.82
C PHE A 108 5.76 14.07 -1.70
N ALA A 109 6.99 14.59 -1.75
CA ALA A 109 7.95 14.40 -0.69
C ALA A 109 7.70 15.40 0.44
N LEU A 110 7.38 14.93 1.64
CA LEU A 110 7.25 15.78 2.81
C LEU A 110 8.62 16.05 3.45
N GLY A 111 8.81 17.30 3.89
CA GLY A 111 9.96 17.78 4.65
C GLY A 111 9.52 18.76 5.73
N GLY A 112 10.45 19.18 6.60
CA GLY A 112 10.14 19.91 7.83
C GLY A 112 9.38 21.24 7.70
N LYS A 113 9.32 21.84 6.50
CA LYS A 113 8.44 22.98 6.16
C LYS A 113 7.76 22.70 4.84
N PHE A 114 6.80 21.78 4.84
CA PHE A 114 6.01 21.50 3.65
C PHE A 114 4.89 22.53 3.53
N ASP A 115 4.78 23.15 2.35
CA ASP A 115 3.71 24.09 2.04
C ASP A 115 2.56 23.35 1.34
N PHE A 116 1.44 23.18 2.05
CA PHE A 116 0.26 22.52 1.49
C PHE A 116 -0.41 23.36 0.39
N ASP A 117 -0.18 24.68 0.33
CA ASP A 117 -0.77 25.51 -0.74
C ASP A 117 -0.18 25.15 -2.11
N ALA A 118 1.04 24.62 -2.15
CA ALA A 118 1.65 24.11 -3.37
C ALA A 118 0.87 22.93 -4.00
N LEU A 119 0.00 22.28 -3.24
CA LEU A 119 -0.86 21.18 -3.70
C LEU A 119 -2.17 21.66 -4.33
N LEU A 120 -2.60 22.90 -4.08
CA LEU A 120 -3.89 23.43 -4.54
C LEU A 120 -4.15 23.24 -6.04
N PRO A 121 -3.16 23.40 -6.95
CA PRO A 121 -3.35 23.12 -8.37
C PRO A 121 -3.73 21.66 -8.68
N TYR A 122 -3.35 20.70 -7.84
CA TYR A 122 -3.57 19.26 -8.05
C TYR A 122 -4.92 18.77 -7.50
N VAL A 123 -5.48 19.49 -6.51
CA VAL A 123 -6.74 19.12 -5.82
C VAL A 123 -7.90 18.74 -6.76
N PRO A 124 -8.20 19.49 -7.85
CA PRO A 124 -9.32 19.13 -8.74
C PRO A 124 -9.04 17.92 -9.66
N HIS A 125 -7.82 17.41 -9.66
CA HIS A 125 -7.32 16.44 -10.65
C HIS A 125 -6.84 15.13 -10.05
N CYS A 126 -6.69 15.06 -8.73
CA CYS A 126 -6.23 13.85 -8.02
C CYS A 126 -7.33 13.30 -7.12
N ASP A 127 -7.51 11.99 -7.14
CA ASP A 127 -8.38 11.27 -6.22
C ASP A 127 -7.67 11.02 -4.89
N TYR A 128 -6.34 10.88 -4.92
CA TYR A 128 -5.49 10.70 -3.74
C TYR A 128 -4.19 11.48 -3.85
N PHE A 129 -3.64 11.88 -2.71
CA PHE A 129 -2.22 12.19 -2.60
C PHE A 129 -1.46 11.04 -1.97
N LEU A 130 -0.16 11.03 -2.18
CA LEU A 130 0.74 10.17 -1.41
C LEU A 130 1.85 11.03 -0.84
N PHE A 131 2.05 10.92 0.46
CA PHE A 131 3.12 11.61 1.14
C PHE A 131 4.23 10.64 1.46
N ASP A 132 5.35 10.79 0.76
CA ASP A 132 6.57 10.02 1.00
C ASP A 132 7.54 10.85 1.83
N THR A 133 8.25 10.19 2.74
CA THR A 133 9.20 10.85 3.61
C THR A 133 10.48 11.10 2.85
N LYS A 134 10.91 12.36 2.76
CA LYS A 134 12.19 12.69 2.14
C LYS A 134 13.32 12.20 3.06
N GLY A 135 13.94 11.07 2.72
CA GLY A 135 15.24 10.74 3.30
C GLY A 135 16.26 11.79 2.88
N GLU A 136 17.03 12.35 3.81
CA GLU A 136 18.10 13.31 3.45
C GLU A 136 19.28 12.67 2.69
N GLN A 137 19.25 11.34 2.52
CA GLN A 137 20.12 10.53 1.65
C GLN A 137 19.31 9.35 1.08
N PRO A 138 19.61 8.84 -0.13
CA PRO A 138 19.15 7.52 -0.57
C PRO A 138 19.87 6.47 0.29
N GLY A 139 19.32 6.17 1.47
CA GLY A 139 20.02 5.32 2.44
C GLY A 139 19.50 5.27 3.89
N GLY A 140 18.39 5.95 4.24
CA GLY A 140 17.63 5.66 5.46
C GLY A 140 18.38 5.88 6.78
N ASN A 141 18.38 7.12 7.28
CA ASN A 141 18.60 7.35 8.71
C ASN A 141 17.30 6.96 9.42
N GLY A 142 17.33 5.98 10.31
CA GLY A 142 16.17 5.39 11.00
C GLY A 142 15.38 6.31 11.94
N LEU A 143 15.19 7.57 11.58
CA LEU A 143 14.25 8.50 12.20
C LEU A 143 13.02 8.55 11.31
N THR A 144 11.92 8.02 11.84
CA THR A 144 10.58 8.25 11.30
C THR A 144 10.33 9.72 11.09
N PHE A 145 9.74 10.04 9.93
CA PHE A 145 9.16 11.35 9.66
C PHE A 145 8.17 11.73 10.75
N ASP A 146 8.19 13.00 11.13
CA ASP A 146 7.24 13.54 12.11
C ASP A 146 5.86 13.67 11.45
N TRP A 147 5.02 12.65 11.65
CA TRP A 147 3.65 12.62 11.16
C TRP A 147 2.79 13.73 11.73
N ASP A 148 3.23 14.42 12.79
CA ASP A 148 2.49 15.56 13.33
C ASP A 148 2.38 16.72 12.34
N LEU A 149 3.28 16.82 11.34
CA LEU A 149 3.18 17.78 10.23
C LEU A 149 1.88 17.64 9.42
N LEU A 150 1.25 16.46 9.45
CA LEU A 150 -0.01 16.19 8.76
C LEU A 150 -1.25 16.52 9.61
N ARG A 151 -1.09 16.96 10.87
CA ARG A 151 -2.23 17.42 11.69
C ARG A 151 -2.89 18.66 11.12
N ASP A 152 -2.13 19.48 10.42
CA ASP A 152 -2.61 20.70 9.76
C ASP A 152 -3.10 20.45 8.33
N TYR A 153 -3.14 19.19 7.88
CA TYR A 153 -3.65 18.86 6.56
C TYR A 153 -5.15 19.15 6.46
N ALA A 154 -5.50 20.12 5.61
CA ALA A 154 -6.88 20.63 5.47
C ALA A 154 -7.44 20.49 4.05
N LEU A 155 -6.71 19.88 3.12
CA LEU A 155 -7.18 19.72 1.74
C LEU A 155 -8.20 18.57 1.64
N PRO A 156 -9.14 18.64 0.69
CA PRO A 156 -10.23 17.65 0.59
C PRO A 156 -9.77 16.31 -0.02
N VAL A 157 -8.53 16.23 -0.52
CA VAL A 157 -8.01 15.01 -1.16
C VAL A 157 -7.50 14.06 -0.07
N PRO A 158 -8.01 12.83 0.07
CA PRO A 158 -7.45 11.86 0.99
C PRO A 158 -6.02 11.45 0.59
N TYR A 159 -5.21 10.98 1.54
CA TYR A 159 -3.83 10.62 1.24
C TYR A 159 -3.38 9.25 1.77
N PHE A 160 -2.35 8.75 1.10
CA PHE A 160 -1.58 7.58 1.48
C PHE A 160 -0.33 8.04 2.22
N LEU A 161 -0.06 7.45 3.40
CA LEU A 161 1.17 7.66 4.14
C LEU A 161 2.21 6.63 3.70
N ALA A 162 3.32 7.08 3.16
CA ALA A 162 4.44 6.24 2.73
C ALA A 162 5.71 6.61 3.51
N GLY A 163 6.83 6.00 3.12
CA GLY A 163 8.15 6.38 3.58
C GLY A 163 8.62 5.65 4.84
N GLY A 164 9.50 4.67 4.64
CA GLY A 164 10.21 4.00 5.74
C GLY A 164 9.36 3.16 6.70
N LEU A 165 8.06 3.01 6.46
CA LEU A 165 7.16 2.23 7.32
C LEU A 165 7.63 0.78 7.48
N ASP A 166 7.62 0.29 8.72
CA ASP A 166 8.01 -1.07 9.11
C ASP A 166 7.14 -1.59 10.27
N LEU A 167 7.45 -2.78 10.77
CA LEU A 167 6.71 -3.42 11.87
C LEU A 167 6.75 -2.64 13.19
N ALA A 168 7.81 -1.89 13.48
CA ALA A 168 7.88 -1.09 14.71
C ALA A 168 6.82 0.03 14.73
N HIS A 169 6.33 0.42 13.55
CA HIS A 169 5.32 1.46 13.39
C HIS A 169 3.88 0.96 13.50
N ALA A 170 3.67 -0.36 13.50
CA ALA A 170 2.33 -0.93 13.32
C ALA A 170 1.33 -0.50 14.41
N GLU A 171 1.75 -0.50 15.68
CA GLU A 171 0.91 -0.05 16.79
C GLU A 171 0.56 1.43 16.67
N THR A 172 1.56 2.27 16.35
CA THR A 172 1.35 3.71 16.14
C THR A 172 0.38 3.94 14.98
N LEU A 173 0.60 3.31 13.82
CA LEU A 173 -0.25 3.43 12.63
C LEU A 173 -1.68 2.97 12.87
N ARG A 174 -1.87 1.87 13.61
CA ARG A 174 -3.22 1.37 13.96
C ARG A 174 -4.03 2.38 14.77
N ASN A 175 -3.35 3.15 15.61
CA ASN A 175 -3.96 4.13 16.49
C ASN A 175 -3.89 5.56 15.92
N LEU A 176 -3.22 5.76 14.79
CA LEU A 176 -2.98 7.07 14.20
C LEU A 176 -4.29 7.67 13.68
N GLN A 177 -4.53 8.91 14.08
CA GLN A 177 -5.65 9.71 13.64
C GLN A 177 -5.12 11.04 13.13
N LEU A 178 -5.10 11.17 11.81
CA LEU A 178 -4.72 12.39 11.11
C LEU A 178 -5.84 12.73 10.10
N PRO A 179 -6.15 14.02 9.91
CA PRO A 179 -7.16 14.42 8.93
C PRO A 179 -6.73 13.97 7.53
N GLY A 180 -7.64 13.36 6.77
CA GLY A 180 -7.38 12.92 5.39
C GLY A 180 -6.55 11.63 5.25
N LEU A 181 -6.01 11.05 6.33
CA LEU A 181 -5.31 9.76 6.27
C LEU A 181 -6.27 8.65 5.82
N PHE A 182 -5.96 8.03 4.68
CA PHE A 182 -6.80 7.01 4.07
C PHE A 182 -6.14 5.63 4.05
N ALA A 183 -4.84 5.59 3.75
CA ALA A 183 -4.10 4.35 3.60
C ALA A 183 -2.63 4.48 4.05
N VAL A 184 -1.99 3.34 4.29
CA VAL A 184 -0.53 3.23 4.40
C VAL A 184 0.05 2.53 3.17
N ASP A 185 1.23 2.97 2.72
CA ASP A 185 1.95 2.38 1.59
C ASP A 185 3.23 1.66 2.05
N LEU A 186 3.20 0.34 2.01
CA LEU A 186 4.28 -0.54 2.46
C LEU A 186 5.16 -0.94 1.29
N ASN A 187 6.49 -0.79 1.43
CA ASN A 187 7.41 -1.13 0.35
C ASN A 187 8.71 -1.81 0.85
N SER A 188 9.81 -1.04 1.00
CA SER A 188 11.17 -1.58 1.12
C SER A 188 11.48 -2.31 2.42
N ARG A 189 10.78 -2.01 3.52
CA ARG A 189 10.98 -2.67 4.82
C ARG A 189 10.30 -4.04 4.93
N PHE A 190 9.57 -4.43 3.89
CA PHE A 190 8.83 -5.68 3.77
C PHE A 190 9.36 -6.52 2.60
N GLU A 191 10.67 -6.42 2.37
CA GLU A 191 11.39 -7.10 1.30
C GLU A 191 12.53 -7.95 1.87
N ILE A 192 12.78 -9.10 1.25
CA ILE A 192 13.99 -9.91 1.45
C ILE A 192 15.14 -9.26 0.67
N SER A 193 14.86 -8.90 -0.58
CA SER A 193 15.73 -8.15 -1.48
C SER A 193 14.87 -7.18 -2.32
N PRO A 194 15.42 -6.12 -2.94
CA PRO A 194 14.61 -5.16 -3.69
C PRO A 194 13.72 -5.82 -4.77
N GLY A 195 12.40 -5.66 -4.64
CA GLY A 195 11.39 -6.27 -5.52
C GLY A 195 10.89 -7.65 -5.08
N GLU A 196 11.54 -8.27 -4.11
CA GLU A 196 11.19 -9.56 -3.53
C GLU A 196 10.54 -9.36 -2.15
N LYS A 197 9.20 -9.39 -2.10
CA LYS A 197 8.44 -9.20 -0.86
C LYS A 197 8.64 -10.35 0.12
N ASP A 198 8.69 -10.02 1.41
CA ASP A 198 8.65 -10.95 2.53
C ASP A 198 7.18 -11.15 2.98
N PRO A 199 6.53 -12.27 2.62
CA PRO A 199 5.12 -12.48 2.96
C PRO A 199 4.90 -12.61 4.46
N THR A 200 5.88 -13.13 5.20
CA THR A 200 5.80 -13.31 6.66
C THR A 200 5.75 -11.96 7.37
N ARG A 201 6.62 -11.03 6.98
CA ARG A 201 6.61 -9.68 7.57
C ARG A 201 5.38 -8.89 7.18
N LEU A 202 4.91 -9.03 5.93
CA LEU A 202 3.64 -8.43 5.51
C LEU A 202 2.46 -8.99 6.31
N GLN A 203 2.42 -10.31 6.51
CA GLN A 203 1.37 -10.95 7.32
C GLN A 203 1.35 -10.39 8.75
N GLN A 204 2.52 -10.26 9.40
CA GLN A 204 2.65 -9.67 10.72
C GLN A 204 2.11 -8.22 10.76
N MET A 205 2.46 -7.40 9.77
CA MET A 205 1.98 -6.02 9.67
C MET A 205 0.46 -5.96 9.51
N PHE A 206 -0.10 -6.80 8.63
CA PHE A 206 -1.53 -6.85 8.37
C PHE A 206 -2.31 -7.27 9.62
N GLN A 207 -1.82 -8.28 10.35
CA GLN A 207 -2.42 -8.72 11.60
C GLN A 207 -2.44 -7.58 12.64
N GLN A 208 -1.32 -6.88 12.80
CA GLN A 208 -1.22 -5.77 13.75
C GLN A 208 -2.13 -4.60 13.36
N LEU A 209 -2.12 -4.18 12.09
CA LEU A 209 -2.94 -3.08 11.59
C LEU A 209 -4.45 -3.39 11.64
N ARG A 210 -4.85 -4.62 11.31
CA ARG A 210 -6.27 -5.04 11.33
C ARG A 210 -6.75 -5.47 12.73
N GLY A 211 -5.85 -5.57 13.70
CA GLY A 211 -6.19 -5.99 15.05
C GLY A 211 -6.61 -7.46 15.16
N VAL A 212 -6.22 -8.30 14.20
CA VAL A 212 -6.47 -9.75 14.25
C VAL A 212 -5.34 -10.39 15.04
N THR A 213 -5.66 -10.93 16.21
CA THR A 213 -4.71 -11.69 17.03
C THR A 213 -4.28 -12.95 16.26
N PRO A 214 -3.00 -13.34 16.27
CA PRO A 214 -2.59 -14.59 15.61
C PRO A 214 -3.37 -15.76 16.19
N THR A 215 -4.05 -16.53 15.33
CA THR A 215 -4.41 -17.90 15.71
C THR A 215 -3.10 -18.64 15.90
N PRO A 216 -2.81 -19.22 17.08
CA PRO A 216 -1.55 -19.93 17.28
C PRO A 216 -1.43 -21.03 16.24
N TYR A 217 -0.30 -21.04 15.55
CA TYR A 217 0.08 -22.10 14.62
C TYR A 217 0.26 -23.37 15.46
N ILE A 218 -0.70 -24.32 15.37
CA ILE A 218 -0.52 -25.65 15.95
C ILE A 218 0.23 -26.47 14.91
N GLU A 219 1.55 -26.60 15.08
CA GLU A 219 2.33 -27.61 14.36
C GLU A 219 2.00 -28.99 14.92
N GLY A 220 1.24 -29.78 14.16
CA GLY A 220 1.19 -31.24 14.25
C GLY A 220 0.49 -31.83 15.48
N GLY A 221 -0.56 -32.61 15.24
CA GLY A 221 -0.90 -33.73 16.13
C GLY A 221 -2.37 -33.91 16.46
N HIS A 222 -3.01 -34.76 15.65
CA HIS A 222 -4.11 -35.67 16.00
C HIS A 222 -5.39 -35.11 16.65
N ALA A 223 -6.45 -35.21 15.87
CA ALA A 223 -7.80 -35.37 16.38
C ALA A 223 -7.85 -36.56 17.37
N GLU A 224 -8.27 -36.28 18.61
CA GLU A 224 -8.94 -37.27 19.44
C GLU A 224 -10.37 -36.78 19.70
N CYS A 225 -11.28 -37.37 18.92
CA CYS A 225 -12.66 -37.52 19.32
C CYS A 225 -12.67 -38.51 20.50
N SER A 226 -13.07 -38.06 21.69
CA SER A 226 -13.50 -38.98 22.74
C SER A 226 -14.92 -38.64 23.17
N GLU A 227 -15.84 -39.46 22.68
CA GLU A 227 -17.10 -39.70 23.37
C GLU A 227 -16.80 -40.28 24.75
N ALA A 228 -17.30 -39.63 25.80
CA ALA A 228 -17.54 -40.30 27.07
C ALA A 228 -18.83 -39.76 27.67
N SER A 229 -19.88 -40.53 27.43
CA SER A 229 -21.12 -40.54 28.17
C SER A 229 -20.88 -40.56 29.69
N ARG A 230 -21.59 -39.71 30.43
CA ARG A 230 -22.06 -40.06 31.78
C ARG A 230 -23.28 -39.23 32.18
N VAL A 231 -24.40 -39.95 32.13
CA VAL A 231 -25.60 -39.72 32.93
C VAL A 231 -25.19 -39.65 34.41
N GLN A 232 -25.66 -38.64 35.15
CA GLN A 232 -26.01 -38.83 36.55
C GLN A 232 -27.04 -37.78 37.03
N SER A 233 -28.10 -38.32 37.58
CA SER A 233 -29.27 -37.73 38.22
C SER A 233 -28.97 -36.95 39.52
N LEU A 234 -29.81 -35.94 39.79
CA LEU A 234 -30.41 -35.40 41.06
C LEU A 234 -29.93 -35.99 42.41
N PRO A 235 -29.95 -35.25 43.56
CA PRO A 235 -31.11 -34.49 44.11
C PRO A 235 -30.73 -33.11 44.71
N ASN A 236 -31.61 -32.19 45.13
CA ASN A 236 -32.99 -32.20 45.65
C ASN A 236 -33.67 -30.87 45.28
#